data_AF-A0A1W6JYE0-F1
#
_entry.id   AF-A0A1W6JYE0-F1
#
_cell.length_a   1.000
_cell.length_b   1.000
_cell.length_c   1.000
_cell.angle_alpha   90.00
_cell.angle_beta   90.00
_cell.angle_gamma   90.00
#
_symmetry.space_group_name_H-M   'P 1'
#
loop_
_entity.id
_entity.type
_entity.pdbx_description
1 polymer ?
#
loop_
_entity_poly.entity_id
_entity_poly.type
_entity_poly.pdbx_seq_one_letter_code
_entity_poly.pdbx_strand_id
1 'polypeptide(L)'
;MQIIKTVNSIFFSKSIPKHFFSNYFNNNDDYFVFNNVEVELSRNEKAQDFVNAISFSSDGDKSQSLQDSFLRWINNQIRLNEFVWAYQVECEIDDKVSLKNVIHLPSVLPLIGNVMLTGIIISNTKNLNMNQRKFTIIQIDNTVKIIKRDESYISLIDTINEFKKLKETLI
;
A
#
# COMPACT_ATOMS: atom_id res chain seq x y z
N MET A 1 12.02 6.83 -13.02
CA MET A 1 11.16 6.38 -11.91
C MET A 1 11.93 6.48 -10.62
N GLN A 2 11.61 7.50 -9.83
CA GLN A 2 12.07 7.62 -8.45
C GLN A 2 10.89 7.34 -7.53
N ILE A 3 11.08 6.51 -6.50
CA ILE A 3 10.05 6.26 -5.50
C ILE A 3 10.05 7.44 -4.53
N ILE A 4 8.92 8.14 -4.44
CA ILE A 4 8.73 9.28 -3.54
C ILE A 4 8.41 8.77 -2.15
N LYS A 5 7.36 7.95 -2.06
CA LYS A 5 6.83 7.43 -0.80
C LYS A 5 6.35 6.00 -0.96
N THR A 6 6.50 5.21 0.10
CA THR A 6 5.95 3.86 0.19
C THR A 6 5.21 3.66 1.49
N VAL A 7 4.11 2.91 1.41
CA VAL A 7 3.38 2.40 2.57
C VAL A 7 3.17 0.92 2.35
N ASN A 8 3.67 0.10 3.27
CA ASN A 8 3.47 -1.33 3.27
C ASN A 8 2.61 -1.72 4.46
N SER A 9 1.51 -2.43 4.23
CA SER A 9 0.57 -2.79 5.29
C SER A 9 0.32 -4.29 5.34
N ILE A 10 0.11 -4.79 6.55
CA ILE A 10 -0.32 -6.17 6.82
C ILE A 10 -1.66 -6.08 7.55
N PHE A 11 -2.68 -6.67 6.96
CA PHE A 11 -4.02 -6.79 7.54
C PHE A 11 -4.18 -8.18 8.13
N PHE A 12 -4.62 -8.25 9.38
CA PHE A 12 -4.78 -9.52 10.09
C PHE A 12 -6.22 -10.05 10.00
N SER A 13 -6.37 -11.35 9.75
CA SER A 13 -7.66 -12.07 9.79
C SER A 13 -8.18 -12.22 11.21
N LYS A 14 -7.26 -12.28 12.18
CA LYS A 14 -7.51 -12.30 13.62
C LYS A 14 -6.67 -11.21 14.25
N SER A 15 -7.29 -10.35 15.04
CA SER A 15 -6.58 -9.25 15.70
C SER A 15 -5.49 -9.80 16.63
N ILE A 16 -4.31 -9.16 16.60
CA ILE A 16 -3.15 -9.58 17.40
C ILE A 16 -3.03 -8.69 18.64
N PRO A 17 -2.75 -9.23 19.84
CA PRO A 17 -2.56 -8.41 21.04
C PRO A 17 -1.45 -7.36 20.86
N LYS A 18 -1.66 -6.14 21.36
CA LYS A 18 -0.69 -5.04 21.23
C LYS A 18 0.70 -5.39 21.72
N HIS A 19 0.78 -6.05 22.88
CA HIS A 19 2.05 -6.41 23.53
C HIS A 19 2.94 -7.27 22.62
N PHE A 20 2.34 -7.98 21.65
CA PHE A 20 3.08 -8.74 20.65
C PHE A 20 3.99 -7.82 19.81
N PHE A 21 3.50 -6.66 19.41
CA PHE A 21 4.26 -5.67 18.64
C PHE A 21 5.30 -4.98 19.53
N SER A 22 4.96 -4.70 20.79
CA SER A 22 5.89 -4.14 21.77
C SER A 22 7.15 -4.99 21.93
N ASN A 23 7.03 -6.32 21.85
CA ASN A 23 8.18 -7.22 21.94
C ASN A 23 9.18 -7.07 20.78
N TYR A 24 8.70 -6.68 19.58
CA TYR A 24 9.55 -6.48 18.42
C TYR A 24 10.15 -5.07 18.38
N PHE A 25 9.31 -4.05 18.56
CA PHE A 25 9.73 -2.65 18.41
C PHE A 25 10.32 -2.04 19.69
N ASN A 26 10.17 -2.71 20.84
CA ASN A 26 10.46 -2.14 22.16
C ASN A 26 9.78 -0.78 22.35
N ASN A 27 8.53 -0.67 21.87
CA ASN A 27 7.74 0.56 21.84
C ASN A 27 6.27 0.21 22.13
N ASN A 28 5.57 1.09 22.87
CA ASN A 28 4.19 0.90 23.29
C ASN A 28 3.21 1.92 22.68
N ASP A 29 3.66 2.77 21.77
CA ASP A 29 2.81 3.74 21.09
C ASP A 29 2.13 3.10 19.87
N ASP A 30 1.00 3.67 19.47
CA ASP A 30 0.27 3.22 18.28
C ASP A 30 0.85 3.83 17.00
N TYR A 31 1.63 4.90 17.14
CA TYR A 31 2.37 5.55 16.07
C TYR A 31 3.76 5.94 16.56
N PHE A 32 4.80 5.47 15.87
CA PHE A 32 6.18 5.77 16.22
C PHE A 32 7.10 5.66 15.00
N VAL A 33 8.32 6.20 15.12
CA VAL A 33 9.36 6.06 14.09
C VAL A 33 10.38 5.02 14.53
N PHE A 34 10.62 4.02 13.69
CA PHE A 34 11.62 2.97 13.91
C PHE A 34 12.56 2.90 12.70
N ASN A 35 13.85 3.15 12.90
CA ASN A 35 14.86 3.15 11.83
C ASN A 35 14.51 4.04 10.61
N ASN A 36 13.95 5.23 10.84
CA ASN A 36 13.45 6.16 9.81
C ASN A 36 12.25 5.63 9.00
N VAL A 37 11.49 4.69 9.56
CA VAL A 37 10.21 4.21 9.02
C VAL A 37 9.15 4.54 10.05
N GLU A 38 8.09 5.22 9.61
CA GLU A 38 6.89 5.45 10.40
C GLU A 38 6.11 4.14 10.52
N VAL A 39 5.79 3.73 11.74
CA VAL A 39 5.02 2.52 12.02
C VAL A 39 3.71 2.94 12.66
N GLU A 40 2.60 2.44 12.13
CA GLU A 40 1.25 2.69 12.64
C GLU A 40 0.53 1.37 12.93
N LEU A 41 -0.05 1.26 14.12
CA LEU A 41 -0.86 0.13 14.57
C LEU A 41 -2.34 0.52 14.56
N SER A 42 -3.11 -0.07 13.64
CA SER A 42 -4.56 0.15 13.58
C SER A 42 -5.27 -0.76 14.59
N ARG A 43 -5.85 -0.17 15.64
CA ARG A 43 -6.55 -0.90 16.70
C ARG A 43 -7.88 -1.50 16.26
N ASN A 44 -8.29 -2.54 16.96
CA ASN A 44 -9.65 -3.06 16.85
C ASN A 44 -10.60 -2.17 17.65
N GLU A 45 -11.58 -1.57 16.97
CA GLU A 45 -12.58 -0.67 17.58
C GLU A 45 -13.35 -1.32 18.73
N LYS A 46 -13.59 -2.64 18.66
CA LYS A 46 -14.34 -3.39 19.68
C LYS A 46 -13.46 -3.91 20.82
N ALA A 47 -12.14 -3.95 20.61
CA ALA A 47 -11.18 -4.51 21.57
C ALA A 47 -9.84 -3.76 21.44
N GLN A 48 -9.73 -2.62 22.11
CA GLN A 48 -8.62 -1.67 21.93
C GLN A 48 -7.23 -2.26 22.23
N ASP A 49 -7.14 -3.34 23.01
CA ASP A 49 -5.88 -4.05 23.27
C ASP A 49 -5.38 -4.88 22.09
N PHE A 50 -6.14 -4.97 21.01
CA PHE A 50 -5.82 -5.75 19.82
C PHE A 50 -5.64 -4.87 18.58
N VAL A 51 -4.81 -5.35 17.67
CA VAL A 51 -4.40 -4.68 16.44
C VAL A 51 -4.95 -5.45 15.24
N ASN A 52 -5.65 -4.76 14.35
CA ASN A 52 -6.22 -5.31 13.11
C ASN A 52 -5.27 -5.17 11.91
N ALA A 53 -4.42 -4.14 11.91
CA ALA A 53 -3.44 -3.94 10.85
C ALA A 53 -2.21 -3.22 11.38
N ILE A 54 -1.10 -3.41 10.70
CA ILE A 54 0.13 -2.65 10.89
C ILE A 54 0.55 -2.06 9.54
N SER A 55 0.97 -0.80 9.55
CA SER A 55 1.46 -0.08 8.38
C SER A 55 2.87 0.45 8.62
N PHE A 56 3.70 0.38 7.58
CA PHE A 56 5.09 0.83 7.53
C PHE A 56 5.19 1.89 6.43
N SER A 57 5.46 3.15 6.78
CA SER A 57 5.55 4.28 5.86
C SER A 57 6.97 4.85 5.84
N SER A 58 7.49 5.16 4.65
CA SER A 58 8.77 5.85 4.51
C SER A 58 8.85 6.64 3.22
N ASP A 59 9.65 7.69 3.22
CA ASP A 59 10.19 8.27 1.99
C ASP A 59 11.12 7.25 1.32
N GLY A 60 10.99 7.08 0.01
CA GLY A 60 11.68 6.01 -0.73
C GLY A 60 11.13 4.61 -0.43
N ASP A 61 12.01 3.62 -0.30
CA ASP A 61 11.68 2.18 -0.27
C ASP A 61 11.99 1.47 1.07
N LYS A 62 12.46 2.21 2.08
CA LYS A 62 12.92 1.63 3.36
C LYS A 62 11.85 0.85 4.11
N SER A 63 10.58 1.22 3.97
CA SER A 63 9.45 0.56 4.63
C SER A 63 9.36 -0.92 4.28
N GLN A 64 9.73 -1.34 3.06
CA GLN A 64 9.73 -2.74 2.63
C GLN A 64 10.73 -3.57 3.46
N SER A 65 11.94 -3.05 3.67
CA SER A 65 12.98 -3.75 4.43
C SER A 65 12.56 -4.00 5.89
N LEU A 66 11.90 -3.01 6.51
CA LEU A 66 11.38 -3.16 7.87
C LEU A 66 10.20 -4.13 7.91
N GLN A 67 9.26 -4.04 6.96
CA GLN A 67 8.16 -4.99 6.83
C GLN A 67 8.69 -6.43 6.70
N ASP A 68 9.69 -6.67 5.85
CA ASP A 68 10.27 -7.99 5.63
C ASP A 68 10.96 -8.53 6.90
N SER A 69 11.66 -7.66 7.62
CA SER A 69 12.29 -7.99 8.90
C SER A 69 11.24 -8.35 9.96
N PHE A 70 10.15 -7.59 10.02
CA PHE A 70 9.02 -7.88 10.89
C PHE A 70 8.35 -9.20 10.51
N LEU A 71 8.11 -9.44 9.22
CA LEU A 71 7.50 -10.68 8.70
C LEU A 71 8.33 -11.92 9.03
N ARG A 72 9.66 -11.84 8.92
CA ARG A 72 10.55 -12.94 9.33
C ARG A 72 10.45 -13.20 10.83
N TRP A 73 10.40 -12.15 11.65
CA TRP A 73 10.28 -12.30 13.09
C TRP A 73 8.94 -12.92 13.50
N ILE A 74 7.82 -12.40 12.98
CA ILE A 74 6.48 -12.90 13.29
C ILE A 74 6.26 -14.34 12.78
N ASN A 75 6.87 -14.73 11.65
CA ASN A 75 6.80 -16.10 11.14
C ASN A 75 7.46 -17.14 12.07
N ASN A 76 8.39 -16.69 12.93
CA ASN A 76 8.98 -17.55 13.97
C ASN A 76 8.10 -17.67 15.22
N GLN A 77 7.10 -16.80 15.37
CA GLN A 77 6.21 -16.77 16.54
C GLN A 77 4.83 -17.36 16.23
N ILE A 78 4.30 -17.11 15.03
CA ILE A 78 2.96 -17.54 14.59
C ILE A 78 2.97 -17.96 13.12
N ARG A 79 1.97 -18.77 12.74
CA ARG A 79 1.75 -19.18 11.34
C ARG A 79 1.10 -18.06 10.54
N LEU A 80 1.87 -17.36 9.72
CA LEU A 80 1.39 -16.21 8.96
C LEU A 80 0.15 -16.48 8.10
N ASN A 81 0.05 -17.67 7.49
CA ASN A 81 -1.10 -18.07 6.66
C ASN A 81 -2.43 -18.15 7.42
N GLU A 82 -2.41 -18.32 8.75
CA GLU A 82 -3.61 -18.37 9.57
C GLU A 82 -4.05 -16.97 10.04
N PHE A 83 -3.11 -16.03 10.15
CA PHE A 83 -3.31 -14.72 10.78
C PHE A 83 -3.32 -13.56 9.81
N VAL A 84 -2.70 -13.67 8.63
CA VAL A 84 -2.70 -12.60 7.64
C VAL A 84 -3.90 -12.73 6.72
N TRP A 85 -4.74 -11.72 6.70
CA TRP A 85 -5.81 -11.58 5.73
C TRP A 85 -5.27 -11.09 4.40
N ALA A 86 -4.49 -10.01 4.39
CA ALA A 86 -3.93 -9.47 3.16
C ALA A 86 -2.66 -8.65 3.41
N TYR A 87 -1.83 -8.57 2.38
CA TYR A 87 -0.71 -7.65 2.27
C TYR A 87 -1.10 -6.51 1.33
N GLN A 88 -0.65 -5.30 1.63
CA GLN A 88 -0.85 -4.16 0.76
C GLN A 88 0.45 -3.40 0.57
N VAL A 89 0.71 -3.00 -0.67
CA VAL A 89 1.77 -2.08 -1.04
C VAL A 89 1.10 -0.85 -1.66
N GLU A 90 1.39 0.31 -1.10
CA GLU A 90 1.16 1.61 -1.73
C GLU A 90 2.51 2.21 -2.08
N CYS A 91 2.65 2.71 -3.30
CA CYS A 91 3.82 3.48 -3.67
C CYS A 91 3.44 4.66 -4.54
N GLU A 92 4.13 5.77 -4.31
CA GLU A 92 4.08 6.95 -5.14
C GLU A 92 5.42 7.10 -5.86
N ILE A 93 5.36 7.32 -7.17
CA ILE A 93 6.51 7.32 -8.04
C ILE A 93 6.52 8.63 -8.83
N ASP A 94 7.65 9.33 -8.77
CA ASP A 94 7.95 10.39 -9.72
C ASP A 94 8.33 9.73 -11.04
N ASP A 95 7.36 9.70 -11.94
CA ASP A 95 7.52 9.29 -13.31
C ASP A 95 6.74 10.27 -14.18
N LYS A 96 7.47 11.03 -15.01
CA LYS A 96 6.88 11.97 -15.96
C LYS A 96 6.18 11.18 -17.07
N VAL A 97 5.00 10.65 -16.78
CA VAL A 97 4.18 9.94 -17.74
C VAL A 97 3.40 10.99 -18.54
N SER A 98 3.85 11.27 -19.77
CA SER A 98 3.11 12.18 -20.66
C SER A 98 1.88 11.47 -21.22
N LEU A 99 0.74 11.63 -20.54
CA LEU A 99 -0.57 11.12 -20.97
C LEU A 99 -1.09 11.78 -22.25
N LYS A 100 -0.47 12.89 -22.69
CA LYS A 100 -0.87 13.66 -23.88
C LYS A 100 -0.93 12.85 -25.18
N ASN A 101 -0.17 11.76 -25.27
CA ASN A 101 -0.10 10.94 -26.47
C ASN A 101 -0.96 9.68 -26.38
N VAL A 102 -1.53 9.37 -25.21
CA VAL A 102 -2.20 8.09 -24.91
C VAL A 102 -3.72 8.25 -24.82
N ILE A 103 -4.20 9.39 -24.31
CA ILE A 103 -5.63 9.67 -24.24
C ILE A 103 -5.92 11.05 -24.84
N HIS A 104 -6.68 11.06 -25.94
CA HIS A 104 -7.40 12.24 -26.37
C HIS A 104 -8.55 12.51 -25.38
N LEU A 105 -8.22 13.17 -24.27
CA LEU A 105 -9.23 13.64 -23.32
C LEU A 105 -10.10 14.68 -24.03
N PRO A 106 -11.44 14.52 -24.06
CA PRO A 106 -12.32 15.54 -24.60
C PRO A 106 -12.13 16.85 -23.82
N SER A 107 -12.17 17.97 -24.52
CA SER A 107 -11.95 19.31 -23.94
C SER A 107 -12.95 19.70 -22.85
N VAL A 108 -14.07 18.97 -22.73
CA VAL A 108 -15.11 19.18 -21.73
C VAL A 108 -15.57 17.81 -21.23
N LEU A 109 -15.23 17.49 -19.98
CA LEU A 109 -15.90 16.42 -19.24
C LEU A 109 -17.19 17.01 -18.62
N PRO A 110 -18.36 16.39 -18.76
CA PRO A 110 -19.59 16.90 -18.16
C PRO A 110 -19.44 16.93 -16.64
N LEU A 111 -19.50 18.15 -16.08
CA LEU A 111 -19.27 18.47 -14.68
C LEU A 111 -20.40 17.97 -13.77
N ILE A 112 -20.06 17.11 -12.81
CA ILE A 112 -20.73 17.01 -11.52
C ILE A 112 -19.62 16.99 -10.45
N GLY A 113 -19.38 18.14 -9.78
CA GLY A 113 -18.40 18.30 -8.70
C GLY A 113 -17.00 18.76 -9.11
N ASN A 114 -16.15 19.12 -8.14
CA ASN A 114 -14.75 19.54 -8.34
C ASN A 114 -13.94 18.43 -9.04
N VAL A 115 -13.78 18.50 -10.36
CA VAL A 115 -12.94 17.56 -11.13
C VAL A 115 -11.54 18.15 -11.27
N MET A 116 -10.65 17.82 -10.32
CA MET A 116 -9.20 18.03 -10.41
C MET A 116 -8.49 16.80 -11.02
N LEU A 117 -9.15 16.05 -11.93
CA LEU A 117 -8.59 14.83 -12.51
C LEU A 117 -8.00 15.13 -13.89
N THR A 118 -6.72 15.51 -13.93
CA THR A 118 -5.90 15.48 -15.16
C THR A 118 -5.35 14.09 -15.48
N GLY A 119 -5.61 13.11 -14.60
CA GLY A 119 -5.02 11.77 -14.67
C GLY A 119 -5.97 10.65 -15.07
N ILE A 120 -5.41 9.45 -15.24
CA ILE A 120 -6.10 8.19 -15.53
C ILE A 120 -6.08 7.32 -14.29
N ILE A 121 -7.19 6.65 -14.00
CA ILE A 121 -7.25 5.60 -12.98
C ILE A 121 -7.53 4.27 -13.68
N ILE A 122 -6.64 3.32 -13.48
CA ILE A 122 -6.78 1.93 -13.92
C ILE A 122 -7.03 1.09 -12.67
N SER A 123 -8.13 0.34 -12.66
CA SER A 123 -8.47 -0.52 -11.54
C SER A 123 -9.07 -1.84 -12.01
N ASN A 124 -8.77 -2.91 -11.29
CA ASN A 124 -9.42 -4.20 -11.47
C ASN A 124 -10.66 -4.39 -10.56
N THR A 125 -11.10 -3.33 -9.85
CA THR A 125 -12.29 -3.37 -9.00
C THR A 125 -13.38 -2.43 -9.48
N LYS A 126 -14.63 -2.85 -9.27
CA LYS A 126 -15.79 -2.01 -9.56
C LYS A 126 -15.83 -0.83 -8.58
N ASN A 127 -16.05 0.37 -9.11
CA ASN A 127 -16.21 1.60 -8.33
C ASN A 127 -15.04 1.89 -7.36
N LEU A 128 -13.81 1.48 -7.69
CA LEU A 128 -12.62 1.67 -6.85
C LEU A 128 -12.79 1.10 -5.43
N ASN A 129 -13.57 0.02 -5.28
CA ASN A 129 -13.83 -0.57 -3.98
C ASN A 129 -12.56 -1.18 -3.39
N MET A 130 -12.00 -0.52 -2.37
CA MET A 130 -10.80 -0.94 -1.64
C MET A 130 -11.09 -1.87 -0.46
N ASN A 131 -12.35 -2.24 -0.20
CA ASN A 131 -12.70 -3.22 0.83
C ASN A 131 -12.53 -4.66 0.35
N GLN A 132 -12.00 -4.86 -0.85
CA GLN A 132 -11.71 -6.17 -1.41
C GLN A 132 -10.38 -6.70 -0.88
N ARG A 133 -10.29 -8.03 -0.77
CA ARG A 133 -9.06 -8.72 -0.33
C ARG A 133 -7.95 -8.62 -1.37
N LYS A 134 -8.31 -8.64 -2.65
CA LYS A 134 -7.40 -8.58 -3.79
C LYS A 134 -7.82 -7.47 -4.73
N PHE A 135 -6.94 -6.50 -4.95
CA PHE A 135 -7.15 -5.44 -5.91
C PHE A 135 -5.86 -4.75 -6.33
N THR A 136 -5.95 -3.99 -7.41
CA THR A 136 -4.91 -3.07 -7.87
C THR A 136 -5.59 -1.82 -8.41
N ILE A 137 -5.11 -0.67 -7.95
CA ILE A 137 -5.49 0.66 -8.43
C ILE A 137 -4.19 1.37 -8.80
N ILE A 138 -4.14 1.87 -10.02
CA ILE A 138 -3.03 2.68 -10.53
C ILE A 138 -3.62 4.00 -10.97
N GLN A 139 -3.18 5.08 -10.33
CA GLN A 139 -3.53 6.44 -10.69
C GLN A 139 -2.30 7.09 -11.32
N ILE A 140 -2.45 7.56 -12.56
CA ILE A 140 -1.41 8.23 -13.32
C ILE A 140 -1.82 9.68 -13.49
N ASP A 141 -1.08 10.61 -12.90
CA ASP A 141 -1.29 12.06 -13.06
C ASP A 141 0.08 12.77 -13.17
N ASN A 142 0.38 13.76 -12.33
CA ASN A 142 1.73 14.33 -12.21
C ASN A 142 2.72 13.33 -11.62
N THR A 143 2.25 12.49 -10.70
CA THR A 143 2.95 11.32 -10.15
C THR A 143 2.13 10.07 -10.43
N VAL A 144 2.76 8.91 -10.29
CA VAL A 144 2.07 7.62 -10.38
C VAL A 144 1.86 7.08 -8.97
N LYS A 145 0.60 6.92 -8.57
CA LYS A 145 0.24 6.23 -7.33
C LYS A 145 -0.25 4.82 -7.65
N ILE A 146 0.36 3.82 -7.02
CA ILE A 146 -0.03 2.42 -7.14
C ILE A 146 -0.48 1.95 -5.77
N ILE A 147 -1.65 1.33 -5.69
CA ILE A 147 -2.16 0.65 -4.50
C ILE A 147 -2.49 -0.77 -4.92
N LYS A 148 -1.80 -1.75 -4.34
CA LYS A 148 -2.00 -3.16 -4.62
C LYS A 148 -2.20 -3.93 -3.33
N ARG A 149 -3.24 -4.75 -3.28
CA ARG A 149 -3.53 -5.66 -2.17
C ARG A 149 -3.72 -7.09 -2.69
N ASP A 150 -3.17 -8.07 -1.99
CA ASP A 150 -3.32 -9.49 -2.30
C ASP A 150 -3.27 -10.31 -0.99
N GLU A 151 -3.77 -11.53 -1.04
CA GLU A 151 -3.67 -12.48 0.06
C GLU A 151 -2.27 -13.10 0.16
N SER A 152 -1.57 -13.19 -0.97
CA SER A 152 -0.16 -13.58 -1.02
C SER A 152 0.73 -12.38 -0.72
N TYR A 153 1.93 -12.63 -0.19
CA TYR A 153 2.92 -11.58 0.01
C TYR A 153 3.23 -10.89 -1.33
N ILE A 154 3.33 -9.56 -1.28
CA ILE A 154 3.64 -8.71 -2.43
C ILE A 154 4.86 -7.87 -2.06
N SER A 155 5.86 -7.83 -2.94
CA SER A 155 6.97 -6.90 -2.80
C SER A 155 6.74 -5.61 -3.59
N LEU A 156 7.33 -4.52 -3.11
CA LEU A 156 7.42 -3.25 -3.82
C LEU A 156 8.06 -3.40 -5.21
N ILE A 157 9.13 -4.20 -5.31
CA ILE A 157 9.87 -4.40 -6.57
C ILE A 157 8.97 -5.07 -7.61
N ASP A 158 8.22 -6.11 -7.22
CA ASP A 158 7.29 -6.80 -8.11
C ASP A 158 6.18 -5.86 -8.59
N THR A 159 5.64 -5.04 -7.68
CA THR A 159 4.62 -4.03 -7.99
C THR A 159 5.12 -3.01 -9.01
N ILE A 160 6.37 -2.54 -8.85
CA ILE A 160 7.02 -1.63 -9.78
C ILE A 160 7.26 -2.29 -11.14
N ASN A 161 7.70 -3.55 -11.16
CA ASN A 161 7.95 -4.29 -12.40
C ASN A 161 6.66 -4.56 -13.18
N GLU A 162 5.56 -4.87 -12.51
CA GLU A 162 4.23 -4.96 -13.13
C GLU A 162 3.80 -3.63 -13.75
N PHE A 163 4.00 -2.52 -13.04
CA PHE A 163 3.71 -1.19 -13.58
C PHE A 163 4.55 -0.85 -14.81
N LYS A 164 5.84 -1.19 -14.82
CA LYS A 164 6.71 -0.99 -16.00
C LYS A 164 6.18 -1.74 -17.22
N LYS A 165 5.77 -3.00 -17.06
CA LYS A 165 5.16 -3.79 -18.15
C LYS A 165 3.85 -3.19 -18.63
N LEU A 166 3.01 -2.71 -17.70
CA LEU A 166 1.77 -2.03 -18.05
C LEU A 166 2.04 -0.76 -18.86
N LYS A 167 3.06 0.01 -18.46
CA LYS A 167 3.50 1.22 -19.17
C LYS A 167 3.92 0.90 -20.60
N GLU A 168 4.73 -0.14 -20.82
CA GLU A 168 5.14 -0.61 -22.16
C GLU A 168 3.97 -1.08 -23.05
N THR A 169 2.84 -1.46 -22.44
CA THR A 169 1.66 -1.92 -23.19
C THR A 169 0.70 -0.77 -23.51
N LEU A 170 0.66 0.26 -22.68
CA LEU A 170 -0.23 1.41 -22.80
C LEU A 170 0.41 2.62 -23.50
N ILE A 171 1.74 2.69 -23.55
CA ILE A 171 2.55 3.82 -24.04
C ILE A 171 3.60 3.29 -25.00
#